data_AF-A0A915ZFC3-F1
#
_entry.id   AF-A0A915ZFC3-F1
#
_cell.length_a   1.000
_cell.length_b   1.000
_cell.length_c   1.000
_cell.angle_alpha   90.00
_cell.angle_beta   90.00
_cell.angle_gamma   90.00
#
_symmetry.space_group_name_H-M   'P 1'
#
loop_
_entity.id
_entity.type
_entity.pdbx_description
1 polymer ?
#
loop_
_entity_poly.entity_id
_entity_poly.type
_entity_poly.pdbx_seq_one_letter_code
_entity_poly.pdbx_strand_id
1 'polypeptide(L)'
;MCCLKTLCALCSNYFSQTNRESNQNMTTVVRFNNFTFTIPVPTSSQACTLLYQYKKSKEFKNDPSFLLFYLVLKNLINNSNDPQLTQDIVYIASYAWRSAEVDFREAYELLMEDDNVKNALEN
;
A
#
# COMPACT_ATOMS: atom_id res chain seq x y z
N MET A 1 -17.25 41.55 17.17
CA MET A 1 -17.17 40.53 16.10
C MET A 1 -15.72 40.28 15.67
N CYS A 2 -14.91 39.61 16.49
CA CYS A 2 -13.49 39.36 16.19
C CYS A 2 -13.02 37.92 16.49
N CYS A 3 -13.93 36.97 16.74
CA CYS A 3 -13.55 35.61 17.16
C CYS A 3 -13.50 34.60 16.00
N LEU A 4 -14.02 34.92 14.80
CA LEU A 4 -14.04 33.97 13.68
C LEU A 4 -12.68 33.85 12.95
N LYS A 5 -11.90 34.94 12.85
CA LYS A 5 -10.63 34.91 12.10
C LYS A 5 -9.56 34.10 12.82
N THR A 6 -9.55 34.10 14.15
CA THR A 6 -8.58 33.33 14.95
C THR A 6 -8.88 31.84 14.94
N LEU A 7 -10.16 31.44 14.86
CA LEU A 7 -10.53 30.03 14.76
C LEU A 7 -10.13 29.44 13.39
N CYS A 8 -10.31 30.19 12.29
CA CYS A 8 -9.82 29.79 10.98
C CYS A 8 -8.30 29.59 10.97
N ALA A 9 -7.51 30.48 11.57
CA ALA A 9 -6.05 30.35 11.62
C ALA A 9 -5.57 29.16 12.47
N LEU A 10 -6.34 28.75 13.49
CA LEU A 10 -6.04 27.55 14.29
C LEU A 10 -6.46 26.27 13.56
N CYS A 11 -7.59 26.27 12.86
CA CYS A 11 -8.01 25.13 12.03
C CYS A 11 -7.08 24.91 10.84
N SER A 12 -6.53 25.96 10.23
CA SER A 12 -5.53 25.83 9.15
C SER A 12 -4.19 25.24 9.60
N ASN A 13 -3.84 25.37 10.88
CA ASN A 13 -2.63 24.75 11.44
C ASN A 13 -2.87 23.33 11.98
N TYR A 14 -4.10 23.00 12.39
CA TYR A 14 -4.45 21.66 12.92
C TYR A 14 -4.96 20.67 11.86
N PHE A 15 -5.60 21.17 10.81
CA PHE A 15 -5.90 20.39 9.61
C PHE A 15 -4.91 20.79 8.52
N SER A 16 -3.74 20.16 8.55
CA SER A 16 -2.87 20.04 7.39
C SER A 16 -3.55 19.15 6.34
N GLN A 17 -4.70 19.57 5.82
CA GLN A 17 -5.14 19.03 4.55
C GLN A 17 -4.31 19.69 3.46
N THR A 18 -3.85 18.84 2.55
CA THR A 18 -3.46 19.17 1.18
C THR A 18 -2.10 19.81 0.96
N ASN A 19 -1.08 19.27 1.62
CA ASN A 19 0.01 18.68 0.85
C ASN A 19 0.04 17.21 1.23
N ARG A 20 -0.85 16.42 0.61
CA ARG A 20 -0.61 14.98 0.52
C ARG A 20 0.60 14.88 -0.39
N GLU A 21 1.78 15.05 0.22
CA GLU A 21 3.03 14.80 -0.46
C GLU A 21 2.86 13.46 -1.13
N SER A 22 3.07 13.47 -2.44
CA SER A 22 2.95 12.32 -3.29
C SER A 22 3.44 11.07 -2.54
N ASN A 23 2.56 10.10 -2.27
CA ASN A 23 2.89 8.82 -1.61
C ASN A 23 3.94 8.01 -2.42
N GLN A 24 4.44 8.54 -3.54
CA GLN A 24 5.41 7.98 -4.47
C GLN A 24 6.71 7.46 -3.84
N ASN A 25 7.03 7.82 -2.58
CA ASN A 25 8.24 7.35 -1.90
C ASN A 25 7.99 6.68 -0.55
N MET A 26 6.73 6.46 -0.16
CA MET A 26 6.44 5.84 1.13
C MET A 26 6.82 4.36 1.09
N THR A 27 7.55 3.91 2.11
CA THR A 27 8.03 2.53 2.21
C THR A 27 7.83 2.00 3.62
N THR A 28 7.70 0.68 3.76
CA THR A 28 7.80 0.00 5.05
C THR A 28 8.95 -0.99 5.03
N VAL A 29 9.61 -1.17 6.17
CA VAL A 29 10.70 -2.13 6.31
C VAL A 29 10.21 -3.36 7.06
N VAL A 30 10.33 -4.52 6.43
CA VAL A 30 9.96 -5.81 7.01
C VAL A 30 11.22 -6.59 7.30
N ARG A 31 11.38 -6.99 8.57
CA ARG A 31 12.44 -7.90 9.00
C ARG A 31 11.82 -9.26 9.29
N PHE A 32 12.25 -10.28 8.57
CA PHE A 32 11.78 -11.65 8.74
C PHE A 32 12.97 -12.60 8.69
N ASN A 33 13.23 -13.32 9.80
CA ASN A 33 14.45 -14.10 9.98
C ASN A 33 15.71 -13.26 9.66
N ASN A 34 16.52 -13.72 8.72
CA ASN A 34 17.74 -13.05 8.27
C ASN A 34 17.51 -12.11 7.06
N PHE A 35 16.25 -11.89 6.67
CA PHE A 35 15.89 -11.08 5.52
C PHE A 35 15.34 -9.73 5.94
N THR A 36 15.72 -8.69 5.21
CA THR A 36 15.16 -7.34 5.35
C THR A 36 14.66 -6.89 3.99
N PHE A 37 13.38 -6.52 3.92
CA PHE A 37 12.75 -6.00 2.71
C PHE A 37 12.33 -4.56 2.95
N THR A 38 12.56 -3.71 1.97
CA THR A 38 11.91 -2.40 1.89
C THR A 38 10.79 -2.51 0.87
N ILE A 39 9.55 -2.40 1.33
CA ILE A 39 8.36 -2.54 0.49
C ILE A 39 7.83 -1.13 0.20
N PRO A 40 7.82 -0.70 -1.07
CA PRO A 40 7.28 0.61 -1.44
C PRO A 40 5.76 0.55 -1.64
N VAL A 41 5.10 1.69 -1.43
CA VAL A 41 3.78 1.96 -2.02
C VAL A 41 3.98 2.07 -3.54
N PRO A 42 3.31 1.23 -4.36
CA PRO A 42 3.46 1.29 -5.80
C PRO A 42 2.76 2.54 -6.37
N THR A 43 3.16 2.96 -7.57
CA THR A 43 2.37 3.94 -8.34
C THR A 43 1.08 3.30 -8.87
N SER A 44 0.06 4.10 -9.21
CA SER A 44 -1.19 3.59 -9.81
C SER A 44 -0.93 2.71 -11.05
N SER A 45 0.03 3.08 -11.90
CA SER A 45 0.40 2.29 -13.09
C SER A 45 1.02 0.92 -12.73
N GLN A 46 1.88 0.88 -11.72
CA GLN A 46 2.44 -0.38 -11.20
C GLN A 46 1.35 -1.24 -10.56
N ALA A 47 0.44 -0.62 -9.81
CA ALA A 47 -0.70 -1.29 -9.19
C ALA A 47 -1.60 -1.96 -10.23
N CYS A 48 -2.02 -1.23 -11.26
CA CYS A 48 -2.78 -1.79 -12.38
C CYS A 48 -2.06 -2.98 -13.02
N THR A 49 -0.76 -2.82 -13.30
CA THR A 49 0.06 -3.89 -13.90
C THR A 49 0.04 -5.17 -13.06
N LEU A 50 0.24 -5.05 -11.75
CA LEU A 50 0.22 -6.19 -10.82
C LEU A 50 -1.16 -6.84 -10.74
N LEU A 51 -2.23 -6.05 -10.67
CA LEU A 51 -3.60 -6.55 -10.62
C LEU A 51 -4.00 -7.29 -11.90
N TYR A 52 -3.65 -6.76 -13.08
CA TYR A 52 -3.89 -7.42 -14.36
C TYR A 52 -3.14 -8.75 -14.49
N GLN A 53 -1.90 -8.83 -14.00
CA GLN A 53 -1.16 -10.10 -13.97
C GLN A 53 -1.84 -11.13 -13.06
N TYR A 54 -2.43 -10.69 -11.95
CA TYR A 54 -3.08 -11.57 -10.99
C TYR A 54 -4.48 -12.05 -11.40
N LYS A 55 -5.20 -11.27 -12.22
CA LYS A 55 -6.59 -11.55 -12.63
C LYS A 55 -6.86 -12.89 -13.30
N LYS A 56 -5.81 -13.64 -13.68
CA LYS A 56 -5.92 -15.00 -14.21
C LYS A 56 -6.29 -16.08 -13.16
N SER A 57 -6.35 -15.78 -11.86
CA SER A 57 -6.49 -16.84 -10.82
C SER A 57 -7.82 -16.97 -10.06
N LYS A 58 -8.85 -16.14 -10.32
CA LYS A 58 -10.20 -16.14 -9.66
C LYS A 58 -10.21 -15.95 -8.11
N GLU A 59 -11.26 -15.23 -7.67
CA GLU A 59 -11.69 -14.89 -6.30
C GLU A 59 -10.59 -14.59 -5.26
N PHE A 60 -10.27 -13.31 -5.12
CA PHE A 60 -9.66 -12.82 -3.89
C PHE A 60 -10.76 -12.44 -2.90
N LYS A 61 -10.81 -13.15 -1.77
CA LYS A 61 -11.78 -12.88 -0.68
C LYS A 61 -11.27 -11.89 0.36
N ASN A 62 -10.02 -11.46 0.26
CA ASN A 62 -9.42 -10.53 1.20
C ASN A 62 -9.54 -9.09 0.69
N ASP A 63 -9.28 -8.16 1.60
CA ASP A 63 -9.20 -6.73 1.33
C ASP A 63 -8.34 -6.41 0.07
N PRO A 64 -8.84 -5.62 -0.90
CA PRO A 64 -8.11 -5.27 -2.13
C PRO A 64 -6.79 -4.55 -1.89
N SER A 65 -6.69 -3.75 -0.83
CA SER A 65 -5.46 -3.05 -0.46
C SER A 65 -4.40 -4.05 0.00
N PHE A 66 -4.79 -5.03 0.82
CA PHE A 66 -3.94 -6.15 1.21
C PHE A 66 -3.56 -7.04 0.02
N LEU A 67 -4.47 -7.28 -0.94
CA LEU A 67 -4.13 -7.98 -2.19
C LEU A 67 -2.98 -7.30 -2.90
N LEU A 68 -3.10 -6.00 -3.15
CA LEU A 68 -2.09 -5.25 -3.87
C LEU A 68 -0.75 -5.29 -3.11
N PHE A 69 -0.79 -5.10 -1.80
CA PHE A 69 0.40 -5.23 -0.94
C PHE A 69 1.08 -6.60 -1.09
N TYR A 70 0.29 -7.67 -1.00
CA TYR A 70 0.78 -9.05 -1.19
C TYR A 70 1.44 -9.23 -2.57
N LEU A 71 0.86 -8.68 -3.63
CA LEU A 71 1.43 -8.78 -4.99
C LEU A 71 2.74 -8.02 -5.13
N VAL A 72 2.86 -6.83 -4.52
CA VAL A 72 4.11 -6.07 -4.48
C VAL A 72 5.20 -6.89 -3.78
N LEU A 73 4.89 -7.42 -2.58
CA LEU A 73 5.84 -8.27 -1.85
C LEU A 73 6.22 -9.52 -2.62
N LYS A 74 5.26 -10.17 -3.29
CA LYS A 74 5.51 -11.35 -4.13
C LYS A 74 6.45 -11.05 -5.27
N ASN A 75 6.28 -9.92 -5.93
CA ASN A 75 7.19 -9.52 -7.00
C ASN A 75 8.61 -9.28 -6.46
N LEU A 76 8.75 -8.66 -5.29
CA LEU A 76 10.05 -8.44 -4.64
C LEU A 76 10.74 -9.75 -4.25
N ILE A 77 10.01 -10.68 -3.63
CA ILE A 77 10.55 -12.00 -3.20
C ILE A 77 10.90 -12.86 -4.41
N ASN A 78 10.07 -12.88 -5.46
CA ASN A 78 10.39 -13.65 -6.66
C ASN A 78 11.69 -13.18 -7.32
N ASN A 79 12.01 -11.89 -7.23
CA ASN A 79 13.27 -11.35 -7.74
C ASN A 79 14.49 -11.75 -6.89
N SER A 80 14.31 -12.19 -5.63
CA SER A 80 15.41 -12.62 -4.77
C SER A 80 15.82 -14.08 -4.97
N ASN A 81 15.05 -14.88 -5.73
CA ASN A 81 15.28 -16.31 -5.98
C ASN A 81 15.49 -17.18 -4.71
N ASP A 82 14.90 -16.79 -3.57
CA ASP A 82 15.02 -17.53 -2.32
C ASP A 82 13.78 -18.43 -2.09
N PRO A 83 13.95 -19.77 -2.03
CA PRO A 83 12.84 -20.70 -1.85
C PRO A 83 12.12 -20.56 -0.50
N GLN A 84 12.84 -20.20 0.57
CA GLN A 84 12.26 -20.10 1.91
C GLN A 84 11.25 -18.96 1.97
N LEU A 85 11.58 -17.82 1.37
CA LEU A 85 10.69 -16.66 1.29
C LEU A 85 9.44 -16.94 0.46
N THR A 86 9.59 -17.74 -0.59
CA THR A 86 8.47 -18.10 -1.47
C THR A 86 7.46 -18.99 -0.75
N GLN A 87 7.93 -19.94 0.07
CA GLN A 87 7.06 -20.85 0.82
C GLN A 87 6.24 -20.12 1.90
N ASP A 88 6.83 -19.14 2.58
CA ASP A 88 6.22 -18.43 3.71
C ASP A 88 5.56 -17.09 3.32
N ILE A 89 5.42 -16.79 2.03
CA ILE A 89 5.06 -15.45 1.55
C ILE A 89 3.75 -14.90 2.14
N VAL A 90 2.72 -15.73 2.29
CA VAL A 90 1.42 -15.29 2.84
C VAL A 90 1.57 -14.89 4.32
N TYR A 91 2.39 -15.64 5.06
CA TYR A 91 2.69 -15.34 6.46
C TYR A 91 3.48 -14.03 6.57
N ILE A 92 4.54 -13.88 5.76
CA ILE A 92 5.37 -12.66 5.72
C ILE A 92 4.49 -11.45 5.37
N ALA A 93 3.62 -11.56 4.35
CA ALA A 93 2.71 -10.48 3.97
C ALA A 93 1.78 -10.09 5.11
N SER A 94 1.16 -11.07 5.77
CA SER A 94 0.23 -10.83 6.88
C SER A 94 0.92 -10.15 8.06
N TYR A 95 2.13 -10.61 8.42
CA TYR A 95 2.93 -10.03 9.47
C TYR A 95 3.36 -8.59 9.14
N ALA A 96 3.87 -8.39 7.93
CA ALA A 96 4.31 -7.09 7.44
C ALA A 96 3.18 -6.07 7.42
N TRP A 97 2.01 -6.45 6.90
CA TRP A 97 0.84 -5.58 6.83
C TRP A 97 0.36 -5.15 8.22
N ARG A 98 0.31 -6.08 9.18
CA ARG A 98 -0.09 -5.76 10.56
C ARG A 98 0.90 -4.83 11.26
N SER A 99 2.19 -4.99 10.96
CA SER A 99 3.27 -4.23 11.58
C SER A 99 3.57 -2.90 10.89
N ALA A 100 3.06 -2.69 9.68
CA ALA A 100 3.24 -1.44 8.93
C ALA A 100 2.53 -0.28 9.62
N GLU A 101 3.08 0.92 9.44
CA GLU A 101 2.48 2.17 9.89
C GLU A 101 1.08 2.36 9.29
N VAL A 102 0.21 3.05 10.03
CA VAL A 102 -1.17 3.29 9.61
C VAL A 102 -1.19 4.06 8.28
N ASP A 103 -0.42 5.14 8.18
CA ASP A 103 -0.30 5.96 6.98
C ASP A 103 0.14 5.15 5.75
N PHE A 104 1.01 4.16 5.94
CA PHE A 104 1.43 3.25 4.87
C PHE A 104 0.28 2.38 4.38
N ARG A 105 -0.56 1.84 5.29
CA ARG A 105 -1.74 1.06 4.89
C ARG A 105 -2.79 1.93 4.22
N GLU A 106 -3.04 3.12 4.76
CA GLU A 106 -3.95 4.10 4.16
C GLU A 106 -3.49 4.48 2.75
N ALA A 107 -2.18 4.59 2.50
CA ALA A 107 -1.66 4.83 1.16
C ALA A 107 -2.08 3.75 0.14
N TYR A 108 -2.17 2.49 0.55
CA TYR A 108 -2.68 1.39 -0.29
C TYR A 108 -4.19 1.45 -0.46
N GLU A 109 -4.95 1.80 0.57
CA GLU A 109 -6.40 1.97 0.50
C GLU A 109 -6.76 3.09 -0.50
N LEU A 110 -6.01 4.19 -0.49
CA LEU A 110 -6.20 5.30 -1.43
C LEU A 110 -5.87 4.92 -2.87
N LEU A 111 -4.92 4.02 -3.09
CA LEU A 111 -4.69 3.49 -4.44
C LEU A 111 -5.91 2.70 -4.93
N MET A 112 -6.66 2.04 -4.04
CA MET A 112 -7.91 1.38 -4.42
C MET A 112 -9.03 2.37 -4.75
N GLU A 113 -8.86 3.65 -4.43
CA GLU A 113 -9.81 4.70 -4.80
C GLU A 113 -9.55 5.28 -6.21
N ASP A 114 -8.36 5.09 -6.77
CA ASP A 114 -7.98 5.53 -8.12
C ASP A 114 -8.81 4.82 -9.18
N ASP A 115 -9.45 5.59 -10.07
CA ASP A 115 -10.36 5.05 -11.10
C ASP A 115 -9.69 4.01 -12.01
N ASN A 116 -8.40 4.16 -12.32
CA ASN A 116 -7.69 3.20 -13.16
C ASN A 116 -7.47 1.88 -12.41
N VAL A 117 -7.16 1.96 -11.12
CA VAL A 117 -6.91 0.81 -10.26
C VAL A 117 -8.22 0.07 -9.96
N LYS A 118 -9.30 0.80 -9.68
CA LYS A 118 -10.66 0.24 -9.57
C LYS A 118 -11.06 -0.50 -10.84
N ASN A 119 -10.90 0.14 -11.99
CA ASN A 119 -11.19 -0.49 -13.28
C ASN A 119 -10.36 -1.76 -13.49
N ALA A 120 -9.08 -1.78 -13.10
CA ALA A 120 -8.22 -2.96 -13.16
C ALA A 120 -8.67 -4.07 -12.18
N LEU A 121 -9.23 -3.71 -11.03
CA LEU A 121 -9.79 -4.66 -10.05
C LEU A 121 -11.11 -5.27 -10.55
N GLU A 122 -11.95 -4.49 -11.24
CA GLU A 122 -13.31 -4.89 -11.67
C GLU A 122 -13.34 -5.57 -13.05
N ASN A 123 -12.53 -5.13 -14.02
CA ASN A 123 -12.46 -5.68 -15.40
C ASN A 123 -11.26 -6.59 -15.70
#